data_AF-A0A916X9Q6-F1
#
_entry.id   AF-A0A916X9Q6-F1
#
_cell.length_a   1.000
_cell.length_b   1.000
_cell.length_c   1.000
_cell.angle_alpha   90.00
_cell.angle_beta   90.00
_cell.angle_gamma   90.00
#
_symmetry.space_group_name_H-M   'P 1'
#
loop_
_entity.id
_entity.type
_entity.pdbx_description
1 polymer ?
#
loop_
_entity_poly.entity_id
_entity_poly.type
_entity_poly.pdbx_seq_one_letter_code
_entity_poly.pdbx_strand_id
1 'polypeptide(L)'
;MFPLAPVYSPARLSRDSANGEFYPSLYLNIADNLRRLMAFEAASEYIDLAKQRISALSSDVYGETIRSAVNEVSNAIRNCDTARRPSTPGGAT
;
A
#
# COMPACT_ATOMS: atom_id res chain seq x y z
N MET A 1 -28.00 3.40 -43.44
CA MET A 1 -26.95 2.37 -43.26
C MET A 1 -25.96 2.92 -42.25
N PHE A 2 -26.08 2.51 -40.98
CA PHE A 2 -25.27 3.02 -39.86
C PHE A 2 -23.90 2.31 -39.82
N PRO A 3 -22.77 2.99 -39.54
CA PRO A 3 -21.50 2.31 -39.37
C PRO A 3 -21.43 1.61 -38.00
N LEU A 4 -20.90 0.38 -38.01
CA LEU A 4 -20.59 -0.38 -36.80
C LEU A 4 -19.36 0.22 -36.11
N ALA A 5 -19.49 0.56 -34.83
CA ALA A 5 -18.37 0.98 -33.99
C ALA A 5 -17.34 -0.16 -33.83
N PRO A 6 -16.04 0.15 -33.62
CA PRO A 6 -15.01 -0.88 -33.54
C PRO A 6 -15.23 -1.79 -32.34
N VAL A 7 -15.12 -3.09 -32.61
CA VAL A 7 -15.01 -4.16 -31.61
C VAL A 7 -13.82 -3.82 -30.70
N TYR A 8 -14.09 -3.79 -29.39
CA TYR A 8 -13.12 -3.64 -28.33
C TYR A 8 -11.84 -4.46 -28.61
N SER A 9 -10.70 -3.77 -28.68
CA SER A 9 -9.38 -4.38 -28.83
C SER A 9 -8.71 -4.41 -27.45
N PRO A 10 -8.62 -5.56 -26.75
CA PRO A 10 -7.93 -5.64 -25.48
C PRO A 10 -6.42 -5.71 -25.73
N ALA A 11 -5.80 -4.56 -25.95
CA ALA A 11 -4.34 -4.48 -26.03
C ALA A 11 -3.81 -3.29 -25.23
N ARG A 12 -3.93 -3.33 -23.89
CA ARG A 12 -2.97 -2.69 -22.97
C ARG A 12 -3.17 -3.07 -21.50
N LEU A 13 -2.79 -4.28 -21.13
CA LEU A 13 -2.33 -4.53 -19.77
C LEU A 13 -0.99 -5.25 -19.90
N SER A 14 0.10 -4.51 -19.74
CA SER A 14 1.44 -5.10 -19.56
C SER A 14 1.34 -6.15 -18.47
N ARG A 15 1.75 -7.37 -18.78
CA ARG A 15 1.71 -8.54 -17.89
C ARG A 15 2.67 -8.45 -16.68
N ASP A 16 3.25 -7.28 -16.41
CA ASP A 16 4.36 -7.13 -15.45
C ASP A 16 4.02 -6.34 -14.16
N SER A 17 2.84 -5.70 -14.03
CA SER A 17 2.53 -4.85 -12.85
C SER A 17 1.52 -5.44 -11.84
N ALA A 18 0.91 -6.59 -12.10
CA ALA A 18 -0.31 -6.97 -11.36
C ALA A 18 -0.08 -7.46 -9.91
N ASN A 19 1.11 -7.91 -9.53
CA ASN A 19 1.31 -8.55 -8.22
C ASN A 19 2.23 -7.76 -7.28
N GLY A 20 3.31 -7.15 -7.80
CA GLY A 20 4.36 -6.52 -6.99
C GLY A 20 3.92 -5.28 -6.20
N GLU A 21 3.05 -4.48 -6.81
CA GLU A 21 2.68 -3.13 -6.33
C GLU A 21 1.69 -3.17 -5.14
N PHE A 22 1.01 -4.29 -4.93
CA PHE A 22 0.05 -4.48 -3.83
C PHE A 22 0.67 -5.07 -2.55
N TYR A 23 1.83 -5.73 -2.65
CA TYR A 23 2.52 -6.27 -1.48
C TYR A 23 2.93 -5.19 -0.44
N PRO A 24 3.43 -4.01 -0.84
CA PRO A 24 3.75 -2.94 0.10
C PRO A 24 2.57 -2.51 0.97
N SER A 25 1.40 -2.28 0.37
CA SER A 25 0.21 -1.82 1.10
C SER A 25 -0.41 -2.91 1.97
N LEU A 26 -0.35 -4.17 1.53
CA LEU A 26 -0.77 -5.31 2.33
C LEU A 26 0.07 -5.44 3.60
N TYR A 27 1.41 -5.48 3.47
CA TYR A 27 2.32 -5.59 4.61
C TYR A 27 2.22 -4.40 5.55
N LEU A 28 2.06 -3.19 5.01
CA LEU A 28 1.80 -1.98 5.79
C LEU A 28 0.54 -2.11 6.67
N ASN A 29 -0.57 -2.59 6.11
CA ASN A 29 -1.83 -2.74 6.86
C ASN A 29 -1.71 -3.78 7.98
N ILE A 30 -0.98 -4.87 7.74
CA ILE A 30 -0.72 -5.89 8.77
C ILE A 30 0.13 -5.30 9.89
N ALA A 31 1.22 -4.60 9.56
CA ALA A 31 2.10 -3.96 10.52
C ALA A 31 1.37 -2.94 11.41
N ASP A 32 0.51 -2.09 10.82
CA ASP A 32 -0.25 -1.10 11.60
C ASP A 32 -1.26 -1.76 12.56
N ASN A 33 -1.94 -2.82 12.13
CA ASN A 33 -2.86 -3.56 12.99
C ASN A 33 -2.13 -4.28 14.14
N LEU A 34 -1.00 -4.95 13.84
CA LEU A 34 -0.18 -5.63 14.86
C LEU A 34 0.36 -4.64 15.90
N ARG A 35 0.85 -3.48 15.46
CA ARG A 35 1.30 -2.41 16.36
C ARG A 35 0.19 -1.98 17.31
N ARG A 36 -1.03 -1.78 16.81
CA ARG A 36 -2.21 -1.40 17.64
C ARG A 36 -2.63 -2.49 18.64
N LEU A 37 -2.23 -3.74 18.39
CA LEU A 37 -2.41 -4.88 19.29
C LEU A 37 -1.19 -5.13 20.19
N MET A 38 -0.21 -4.23 20.22
CA MET A 38 1.05 -4.34 20.97
C MET A 38 1.96 -5.51 20.53
N ALA A 39 1.70 -6.09 19.35
CA ALA A 39 2.52 -7.15 18.77
C ALA A 39 3.71 -6.54 17.98
N PHE A 40 4.58 -5.79 18.66
CA PHE A 40 5.61 -4.95 18.03
C PHE A 40 6.69 -5.71 17.28
N GLU A 41 7.06 -6.90 17.74
CA GLU A 41 8.05 -7.76 17.06
C GLU A 41 7.52 -8.19 15.69
N ALA A 42 6.33 -8.80 15.67
CA ALA A 42 5.65 -9.15 14.41
C ALA A 42 5.37 -7.91 13.54
N ALA A 43 4.97 -6.78 14.13
CA ALA A 43 4.79 -5.53 13.37
C ALA A 43 6.09 -5.08 12.68
N SER A 44 7.24 -5.28 13.33
CA SER A 44 8.57 -4.94 12.80
C SER A 44 8.92 -5.82 11.59
N GLU A 45 8.63 -7.11 11.66
CA GLU A 45 8.84 -8.02 10.52
C GLU A 45 8.04 -7.57 9.28
N TYR A 46 6.74 -7.27 9.47
CA TYR A 46 5.89 -6.86 8.36
C TYR A 46 6.23 -5.48 7.81
N ILE A 47 6.64 -4.51 8.63
CA ILE A 47 7.04 -3.19 8.10
C ILE A 47 8.35 -3.30 7.31
N ASP A 48 9.25 -4.23 7.65
CA ASP A 48 10.47 -4.47 6.90
C ASP A 48 10.21 -5.19 5.57
N LEU A 49 9.23 -6.10 5.52
CA LEU A 49 8.73 -6.66 4.26
C LEU A 49 8.12 -5.58 3.36
N ALA A 50 7.37 -4.63 3.94
CA ALA A 50 6.83 -3.49 3.19
C ALA A 50 7.98 -2.65 2.58
N LYS A 51 9.00 -2.29 3.38
CA LYS A 51 10.18 -1.52 2.95
C LYS A 51 10.91 -2.16 1.76
N GLN A 52 11.08 -3.48 1.78
CA GLN A 52 11.74 -4.21 0.69
C GLN A 52 11.00 -4.11 -0.66
N ARG A 53 9.72 -3.77 -0.65
CA ARG A 53 8.87 -3.72 -1.85
C ARG A 53 8.48 -2.30 -2.28
N ILE A 54 8.80 -1.27 -1.51
CA ILE A 54 8.36 0.12 -1.83
C ILE A 54 8.95 0.66 -3.13
N SER A 55 10.11 0.16 -3.56
CA SER A 55 10.76 0.57 -4.80
C SER A 55 10.00 0.12 -6.05
N ALA A 56 9.11 -0.87 -5.92
CA ALA A 56 8.24 -1.33 -7.00
C ALA A 56 7.02 -0.42 -7.20
N LEU A 57 6.75 0.52 -6.28
CA LEU A 57 5.62 1.43 -6.41
C LEU A 57 5.90 2.50 -7.46
N SER A 58 4.87 2.84 -8.23
CA SER A 58 4.83 4.03 -9.08
C SER A 58 5.20 5.30 -8.28
N SER A 59 5.66 6.34 -8.96
CA SER A 59 5.93 7.65 -8.34
C SER A 59 4.69 8.56 -8.30
N ASP A 60 3.50 7.99 -8.50
CA ASP A 60 2.24 8.70 -8.40
C ASP A 60 1.80 8.95 -6.95
N VAL A 61 0.65 9.60 -6.80
CA VAL A 61 0.04 9.95 -5.51
C VAL A 61 -0.14 8.72 -4.62
N TYR A 62 -0.50 7.58 -5.20
CA TYR A 62 -0.70 6.35 -4.44
C TYR A 62 0.63 5.83 -3.90
N GLY A 63 1.63 5.70 -4.77
CA GLY A 63 2.97 5.27 -4.35
C GLY A 63 3.56 6.17 -3.27
N GLU A 64 3.40 7.49 -3.41
CA GLU A 64 3.90 8.44 -2.41
C GLU A 64 3.16 8.34 -1.07
N THR A 65 1.84 8.13 -1.12
CA THR A 65 1.02 7.89 0.09
C THR A 65 1.51 6.65 0.84
N ILE A 66 1.81 5.56 0.13
CA ILE A 66 2.31 4.33 0.77
C ILE A 66 3.72 4.53 1.34
N ARG A 67 4.61 5.26 0.67
CA ARG A 67 5.95 5.57 1.20
C ARG A 67 5.88 6.38 2.50
N SER A 68 5.03 7.42 2.55
CA SER A 68 4.80 8.19 3.78
C SER A 68 4.29 7.31 4.91
N ALA A 69 3.26 6.50 4.62
CA ALA A 69 2.65 5.63 5.60
C ALA A 69 3.61 4.56 6.16
N VAL A 70 4.52 4.02 5.34
CA VAL A 70 5.57 3.09 5.79
C VAL A 70 6.52 3.76 6.79
N ASN A 71 6.92 5.00 6.52
CA ASN A 71 7.78 5.75 7.44
C ASN A 71 7.07 6.05 8.77
N GLU A 72 5.81 6.50 8.70
CA GLU A 72 5.00 6.80 9.88
C GLU A 72 4.81 5.56 10.77
N VAL A 73 4.44 4.41 10.20
CA VAL A 73 4.26 3.16 10.96
C VAL A 73 5.59 2.65 11.49
N SER A 74 6.67 2.74 10.72
CA SER A 74 7.99 2.35 11.21
C SER A 74 8.41 3.18 12.42
N ASN A 75 8.03 4.45 12.49
CA ASN A 75 8.30 5.31 13.65
C ASN A 75 7.38 4.98 14.82
N ALA A 76 6.09 4.76 14.57
CA ALA A 76 5.14 4.38 15.61
C ALA A 76 5.50 3.04 16.27
N ILE A 77 5.98 2.05 15.49
CA ILE A 77 6.49 0.77 16.02
C ILE A 77 7.69 1.00 16.94
N ARG A 78 8.68 1.80 16.53
CA ARG A 78 9.87 2.11 17.35
C ARG A 78 9.53 2.79 18.66
N ASN A 79 8.48 3.60 18.67
CA ASN A 79 8.02 4.33 19.85
C ASN A 79 7.03 3.53 20.70
N CYS A 80 6.74 2.28 20.35
CA CYS A 80 5.68 1.47 20.96
C CYS A 80 4.32 2.18 21.02
N ASP A 81 4.07 3.09 20.07
CA ASP A 81 2.82 3.83 19.98
C ASP A 81 1.73 2.86 19.52
N THR A 82 0.56 2.88 20.16
CA THR A 82 -0.62 2.07 19.80
C THR A 82 -1.78 2.93 19.32
N ALA A 83 -1.63 4.25 19.31
CA ALA A 83 -2.65 5.17 18.84
C ALA A 83 -3.01 4.87 17.38
N ARG A 84 -4.31 5.00 17.09
CA ARG A 84 -4.83 4.89 15.72
C ARG A 84 -4.21 6.02 14.89
N ARG A 85 -3.55 5.66 13.79
CA ARG A 85 -3.06 6.63 12.82
C ARG A 85 -4.25 7.30 12.14
N PRO A 86 -4.22 8.61 11.85
CA PRO A 86 -5.14 9.19 10.89
C PRO A 86 -4.96 8.45 9.56
N SER A 87 -5.96 7.65 9.17
CA SER A 87 -6.03 7.08 7.82
C SER A 87 -6.36 8.20 6.85
N THR A 88 -5.76 8.18 5.65
CA THR A 88 -6.07 9.13 4.58
C THR A 88 -7.59 9.21 4.40
N PRO A 89 -8.21 10.40 4.34
CA PRO A 89 -9.65 10.52 4.17
C PRO A 89 -10.05 9.94 2.79
N GLY A 90 -10.59 8.73 2.80
CA GLY A 90 -11.26 8.08 1.67
C GLY A 90 -12.67 7.59 2.05
N GLY A 91 -13.21 8.10 3.16
CA GLY A 91 -14.50 7.69 3.73
C GLY A 91 -15.31 8.87 4.26
N ALA A 92 -15.26 10.00 3.56
CA ALA A 92 -16.16 11.13 3.77
C ALA A 92 -16.75 11.53 2.42
N THR A 93 -17.70 10.72 1.95
CA THR A 93 -18.81 11.13 1.08
C THR A 93 -20.02 10.31 1.49
#